data_AF-A0A212KQJ4-F1
#
_entry.id   AF-A0A212KQJ4-F1
#
_cell.length_a   1.000
_cell.length_b   1.000
_cell.length_c   1.000
_cell.angle_alpha   90.00
_cell.angle_beta   90.00
_cell.angle_gamma   90.00
#
_symmetry.space_group_name_H-M   'P 1'
#
loop_
_entity.id
_entity.type
_entity.pdbx_description
1 polymer ?
#
loop_
_entity_poly.entity_id
_entity_poly.type
_entity_poly.pdbx_seq_one_letter_code
_entity_poly.pdbx_strand_id
1 'polypeptide(L)'
;MEQNAGLNKLINILPCNFGLSNLQKEIEIHLPENQEGDPKNFGTYRIELNAKEKTQKSESILVRPGDDVVLEKKLDKIDFIKIDVEGHETQCLLGLKDSIKKFQPIITIEWNDDLTREGFKENDLWNTVLKDYQAGWVQCEHERIKKTFAKILVLRSLRGVARSAYKLLFGEYNRYYKEFTPEKSYPQLILTPKNHPLRKKIQSYRAQIL
;
A
#
# COMPACT_ATOMS: atom_id res chain seq x y z
N MET A 1 10.49 11.10 11.09
CA MET A 1 9.23 10.61 11.69
C MET A 1 9.04 11.10 13.12
N GLU A 2 10.07 11.05 13.97
CA GLU A 2 10.03 11.55 15.36
C GLU A 2 9.60 13.02 15.46
N GLN A 3 10.16 13.89 14.61
CA GLN A 3 9.75 15.30 14.53
C GLN A 3 8.23 15.45 14.22
N ASN A 4 7.71 14.67 13.27
CA ASN A 4 6.29 14.71 12.91
C ASN A 4 5.40 14.20 14.04
N ALA A 5 5.83 13.15 14.76
CA ALA A 5 5.12 12.65 15.93
C ALA A 5 5.09 13.70 17.06
N GLY A 6 6.22 14.38 17.30
CA GLY A 6 6.32 15.48 18.27
C GLY A 6 5.42 16.66 17.94
N LEU A 7 5.40 17.10 16.68
CA LEU A 7 4.52 18.18 16.22
C LEU A 7 3.03 17.86 16.42
N ASN A 8 2.64 16.59 16.24
CA ASN A 8 1.27 16.14 16.40
C ASN A 8 0.95 15.61 17.81
N LYS A 9 1.91 15.68 18.75
CA LYS A 9 1.77 15.20 20.14
C LYS A 9 1.29 13.74 20.23
N LEU A 10 1.75 12.91 19.30
CA LEU A 10 1.38 11.50 19.23
C LEU A 10 2.27 10.69 20.17
N ILE A 11 1.66 10.08 21.18
CA ILE A 11 2.37 9.33 22.25
C ILE A 11 2.37 7.81 22.02
N ASN A 12 1.60 7.34 21.04
CA ASN A 12 1.38 5.92 20.73
C ASN A 12 2.07 5.50 19.42
N ILE A 13 3.21 6.12 19.11
CA ILE A 13 4.01 5.82 17.93
C ILE A 13 5.39 5.38 18.37
N LEU A 14 5.82 4.22 17.87
CA LEU A 14 7.18 3.73 18.00
C LEU A 14 7.83 3.69 16.62
N PRO A 15 8.67 4.67 16.25
CA PRO A 15 9.42 4.62 15.00
C PRO A 15 10.53 3.57 15.09
N CYS A 16 10.72 2.84 13.99
CA CYS A 16 11.77 1.83 13.84
C CYS A 16 12.66 2.21 12.66
N ASN A 17 13.96 2.39 12.88
CA ASN A 17 14.90 2.78 11.83
C ASN A 17 15.51 1.56 11.12
N PHE A 18 14.65 0.76 10.51
CA PHE A 18 14.99 -0.39 9.67
C PHE A 18 13.79 -0.73 8.77
N GLY A 19 14.04 -1.42 7.65
CA GLY A 19 12.97 -1.96 6.81
C GLY A 19 12.54 -3.36 7.24
N LEU A 20 11.35 -3.79 6.80
CA LEU A 20 10.87 -5.15 6.96
C LEU A 20 11.11 -5.95 5.67
N SER A 21 11.56 -7.19 5.83
CA SER A 21 11.92 -8.11 4.73
C SER A 21 11.72 -9.55 5.19
N ASN A 22 12.05 -10.53 4.36
CA ASN A 22 12.05 -11.96 4.73
C ASN A 22 13.36 -12.44 5.38
N LEU A 23 14.41 -11.62 5.32
CA LEU A 23 15.76 -11.94 5.81
C LEU A 23 16.37 -10.74 6.52
N GLN A 24 17.28 -11.00 7.46
CA GLN A 24 18.11 -9.98 8.08
C GLN A 24 19.36 -9.73 7.23
N LYS A 25 19.46 -8.54 6.63
CA LYS A 25 20.63 -8.12 5.83
C LYS A 25 20.66 -6.61 5.67
N GLU A 26 21.80 -6.08 5.27
CA GLU A 26 21.85 -4.75 4.68
C GLU A 26 21.46 -4.82 3.20
N ILE A 27 20.69 -3.84 2.74
CA ILE A 27 20.35 -3.66 1.32
C ILE A 27 20.60 -2.22 0.92
N GLU A 28 20.95 -2.01 -0.35
CA GLU A 28 21.04 -0.67 -0.91
C GLU A 28 19.66 -0.21 -1.37
N ILE A 29 19.30 1.03 -1.03
CA ILE A 29 18.18 1.76 -1.62
C ILE A 29 18.72 2.84 -2.53
N HIS A 30 18.15 2.96 -3.71
CA HIS A 30 18.60 3.88 -4.74
C HIS A 30 17.74 5.14 -4.77
N LEU A 31 18.42 6.28 -4.85
CA LEU A 31 17.80 7.60 -4.97
C LEU A 31 17.60 7.95 -6.44
N PRO A 32 16.39 8.34 -6.87
CA PRO A 32 16.22 8.91 -8.19
C PRO A 32 17.07 10.19 -8.30
N GLU A 33 17.67 10.38 -9.46
CA GLU A 33 18.50 11.53 -9.76
C GLU A 33 17.62 12.79 -9.80
N ASN A 34 17.53 13.50 -8.68
CA ASN A 34 16.86 14.80 -8.66
C ASN A 34 17.73 15.79 -9.44
N GLN A 35 17.13 16.51 -10.40
CA GLN A 35 17.79 17.69 -10.96
C GLN A 35 17.97 18.73 -9.83
N GLU A 36 19.09 19.47 -9.84
CA GLU A 36 19.36 20.50 -8.83
C GLU A 36 18.17 21.47 -8.73
N GLY A 37 17.58 21.57 -7.53
CA GLY A 37 16.46 22.46 -7.24
C GLY A 37 15.10 21.77 -7.03
N ASP A 38 14.96 20.47 -7.35
CA ASP A 38 13.74 19.74 -7.03
C ASP A 38 13.69 19.35 -5.54
N PRO A 39 12.54 19.52 -4.85
CA PRO A 39 12.38 19.05 -3.47
C PRO A 39 12.61 17.53 -3.42
N LYS A 40 13.41 17.07 -2.44
CA LYS A 40 13.67 15.64 -2.23
C LYS A 40 12.35 14.87 -2.11
N ASN A 41 12.01 14.07 -3.11
CA ASN A 41 10.89 13.16 -3.07
C ASN A 41 11.32 11.85 -2.40
N PHE A 42 10.98 11.68 -1.12
CA PHE A 42 11.32 10.47 -0.35
C PHE A 42 10.49 9.23 -0.71
N GLY A 43 9.34 9.41 -1.36
CA GLY A 43 8.46 8.32 -1.80
C GLY A 43 8.77 7.78 -3.19
N THR A 44 10.02 7.83 -3.63
CA THR A 44 10.46 7.30 -4.94
C THR A 44 11.74 6.49 -4.83
N TYR A 45 12.15 6.15 -3.60
CA TYR A 45 13.33 5.32 -3.36
C TYR A 45 12.98 3.89 -3.73
N ARG A 46 13.85 3.21 -4.46
CA ARG A 46 13.62 1.85 -4.95
C ARG A 46 14.75 0.94 -4.51
N ILE A 47 14.40 -0.29 -4.15
CA ILE A 47 15.38 -1.32 -3.79
C ILE A 47 15.99 -1.96 -5.04
N GLU A 48 15.21 -2.11 -6.12
CA GLU A 48 15.69 -2.65 -7.38
C GLU A 48 15.66 -1.58 -8.48
N LEU A 49 16.81 -1.42 -9.16
CA LEU A 49 16.96 -0.53 -10.32
C LEU A 49 16.88 -1.31 -11.62
N ASN A 50 16.38 -0.67 -12.67
CA ASN A 50 16.58 -1.16 -14.03
C ASN A 50 18.07 -1.04 -14.40
N ALA A 51 18.57 -1.92 -15.27
CA ALA A 51 19.99 -1.98 -15.66
C ALA A 51 20.58 -0.66 -16.23
N LYS A 52 19.73 0.32 -16.58
CA LYS A 52 20.10 1.65 -17.07
C LYS A 52 20.32 2.71 -15.97
N GLU A 53 20.08 2.41 -14.70
CA GLU A 53 20.07 3.40 -13.60
C GLU A 53 21.27 3.29 -12.63
N LYS A 54 22.30 2.50 -12.99
CA LYS A 54 23.47 2.17 -12.15
C LYS A 54 24.35 3.34 -11.67
N THR A 55 24.06 4.58 -12.05
CA THR A 55 24.81 5.78 -11.63
C THR A 55 24.15 6.53 -10.47
N GLN A 56 23.04 6.03 -9.92
CA GLN A 56 22.31 6.68 -8.85
C GLN A 56 22.99 6.53 -7.48
N LYS A 57 22.91 7.60 -6.67
CA LYS A 57 23.34 7.58 -5.27
C LYS A 57 22.55 6.50 -4.52
N SER A 58 23.24 5.64 -3.78
CA SER A 58 22.61 4.63 -2.92
C SER A 58 22.87 4.90 -1.44
N GLU A 59 21.96 4.44 -0.60
CA GLU A 59 22.14 4.40 0.86
C GLU A 59 21.93 2.96 1.34
N SER A 60 22.76 2.48 2.27
CA SER A 60 22.58 1.16 2.90
C SER A 60 21.56 1.26 4.02
N ILE A 61 20.57 0.36 4.04
CA ILE A 61 19.61 0.21 5.12
C ILE A 61 19.61 -1.22 5.66
N LEU A 62 19.43 -1.35 6.97
CA LEU A 62 19.17 -2.65 7.60
C LEU A 62 17.72 -3.06 7.35
N VAL A 63 17.52 -4.29 6.89
CA VAL A 63 16.22 -4.95 6.86
C VAL A 63 16.20 -6.19 7.74
N ARG A 64 15.03 -6.52 8.28
CA ARG A 64 14.83 -7.65 9.20
C ARG A 64 13.48 -8.35 8.97
N PRO A 65 13.33 -9.64 9.34
CA PRO A 65 12.03 -10.29 9.41
C PRO A 65 11.06 -9.54 10.33
N GLY A 66 9.84 -9.30 9.84
CA GLY A 66 8.80 -8.64 10.62
C GLY A 66 8.37 -9.46 11.85
N ASP A 67 8.35 -10.78 11.74
CA ASP A 67 8.04 -11.69 12.84
C ASP A 67 9.05 -11.56 14.00
N ASP A 68 10.34 -11.37 13.69
CA ASP A 68 11.36 -11.11 14.72
C ASP A 68 11.09 -9.81 15.46
N VAL A 69 10.68 -8.76 14.74
CA VAL A 69 10.33 -7.45 15.32
C VAL A 69 9.09 -7.55 16.20
N VAL A 70 8.08 -8.29 15.75
CA VAL A 70 6.85 -8.56 16.52
C VAL A 70 7.16 -9.27 17.84
N LEU A 71 8.05 -10.27 17.80
CA LEU A 71 8.54 -10.98 18.99
C LEU A 71 9.36 -10.07 19.91
N GLU A 72 10.32 -9.33 19.37
CA GLU A 72 11.19 -8.39 20.11
C GLU A 72 10.37 -7.33 20.85
N LYS A 73 9.38 -6.74 20.16
CA LYS A 73 8.47 -5.74 20.74
C LYS A 73 7.35 -6.34 21.59
N LYS A 74 7.27 -7.67 21.68
CA LYS A 74 6.27 -8.42 22.46
C LYS A 74 4.84 -8.00 22.12
N LEU A 75 4.55 -7.81 20.83
CA LEU A 75 3.19 -7.46 20.41
C LEU A 75 2.27 -8.67 20.61
N ASP A 76 1.19 -8.45 21.34
CA ASP A 76 0.16 -9.44 21.64
C ASP A 76 -1.01 -9.39 20.66
N LYS A 77 -1.08 -8.33 19.84
CA LYS A 77 -2.12 -8.14 18.82
C LYS A 77 -1.66 -7.24 17.68
N ILE A 78 -2.11 -7.55 16.47
CA ILE A 78 -2.01 -6.68 15.29
C ILE A 78 -3.38 -6.69 14.60
N ASP A 79 -4.07 -5.54 14.61
CA ASP A 79 -5.38 -5.40 13.95
C ASP A 79 -5.24 -5.01 12.47
N PHE A 80 -4.17 -4.29 12.13
CA PHE A 80 -3.98 -3.69 10.83
C PHE A 80 -2.51 -3.59 10.44
N ILE A 81 -2.19 -3.85 9.18
CA ILE A 81 -0.86 -3.67 8.58
C ILE A 81 -1.00 -2.85 7.30
N LYS A 82 -0.20 -1.79 7.17
CA LYS A 82 0.01 -1.10 5.90
C LYS A 82 1.39 -1.47 5.35
N ILE A 83 1.45 -1.91 4.10
CA ILE A 83 2.66 -2.21 3.35
C ILE A 83 2.68 -1.29 2.12
N ASP A 84 3.71 -0.46 2.07
CA ASP A 84 3.91 0.62 1.11
C ASP A 84 5.43 0.86 1.12
N VAL A 85 6.16 0.00 0.40
CA VAL A 85 7.61 -0.19 0.53
C VAL A 85 8.32 -0.22 -0.83
N GLU A 86 7.67 0.31 -1.86
CA GLU A 86 8.24 0.57 -3.20
C GLU A 86 8.94 -0.64 -3.83
N GLY A 87 8.20 -1.74 -4.01
CA GLY A 87 8.66 -2.95 -4.74
C GLY A 87 9.16 -4.08 -3.84
N HIS A 88 9.13 -3.91 -2.51
CA HIS A 88 9.58 -4.93 -1.54
C HIS A 88 8.41 -5.55 -0.75
N GLU A 89 7.20 -5.47 -1.29
CA GLU A 89 5.98 -5.86 -0.60
C GLU A 89 5.94 -7.38 -0.35
N THR A 90 6.40 -8.17 -1.31
CA THR A 90 6.43 -9.64 -1.26
C THR A 90 7.31 -10.12 -0.11
N GLN A 91 8.52 -9.56 0.03
CA GLN A 91 9.48 -9.91 1.07
C GLN A 91 8.99 -9.46 2.45
N CYS A 92 8.34 -8.30 2.54
CA CYS A 92 7.68 -7.85 3.76
C CYS A 92 6.59 -8.84 4.23
N LEU A 93 5.72 -9.30 3.30
CA LEU A 93 4.70 -10.30 3.61
C LEU A 93 5.31 -11.64 4.07
N LEU A 94 6.35 -12.12 3.39
CA LEU A 94 7.05 -13.35 3.78
C LEU A 94 7.67 -13.24 5.17
N GLY A 95 8.23 -12.09 5.52
CA GLY A 95 8.79 -11.82 6.84
C GLY A 95 7.77 -11.67 7.96
N LEU A 96 6.49 -11.51 7.63
CA LEU A 96 5.38 -11.35 8.58
C LEU A 96 4.45 -12.58 8.60
N LYS A 97 4.85 -13.69 7.98
CA LYS A 97 4.00 -14.85 7.74
C LYS A 97 3.36 -15.39 9.03
N ASP A 98 4.12 -15.52 10.11
CA ASP A 98 3.62 -16.10 11.35
C ASP A 98 2.70 -15.11 12.08
N SER A 99 3.02 -13.81 12.04
CA SER A 99 2.17 -12.75 12.59
C SER A 99 0.85 -12.61 11.83
N ILE A 100 0.87 -12.67 10.49
CA ILE A 100 -0.33 -12.64 9.65
C ILE A 100 -1.22 -13.84 9.99
N LYS A 101 -0.62 -15.04 10.07
CA LYS A 101 -1.35 -16.26 10.42
C LYS A 101 -1.96 -16.16 11.82
N LYS A 102 -1.19 -15.68 12.81
CA LYS A 102 -1.58 -15.61 14.23
C LYS A 102 -2.66 -14.55 14.49
N PHE A 103 -2.45 -13.33 14.02
CA PHE A 103 -3.30 -12.19 14.38
C PHE A 103 -4.42 -11.92 13.38
N GLN A 104 -4.32 -12.46 12.16
CA GLN A 104 -5.29 -12.23 11.09
C GLN A 104 -5.63 -10.74 10.88
N PRO A 105 -4.64 -9.82 10.78
CA PRO A 105 -4.90 -8.39 10.60
C PRO A 105 -5.56 -8.11 9.25
N ILE A 106 -6.22 -6.96 9.12
CA ILE A 106 -6.50 -6.38 7.80
C ILE A 106 -5.18 -5.85 7.23
N ILE A 107 -4.88 -6.13 5.97
CA ILE A 107 -3.63 -5.69 5.33
C ILE A 107 -3.96 -4.80 4.15
N THR A 108 -3.27 -3.66 4.03
CA THR A 108 -3.31 -2.84 2.80
C THR A 108 -1.95 -2.84 2.15
N ILE A 109 -1.91 -3.11 0.84
CA ILE A 109 -0.69 -3.26 0.06
C ILE A 109 -0.83 -2.52 -1.26
N GLU A 110 0.24 -1.87 -1.72
CA GLU A 110 0.27 -1.29 -3.06
C GLU A 110 0.25 -2.41 -4.13
N TRP A 111 -0.47 -2.21 -5.24
CA TRP A 111 -0.60 -3.21 -6.32
C TRP A 111 -0.53 -2.55 -7.69
N ASN A 112 0.46 -1.68 -7.89
CA ASN A 112 0.62 -0.98 -9.16
C ASN A 112 1.89 -1.39 -9.92
N ASP A 113 2.88 -1.95 -9.25
CA ASP A 113 4.16 -2.37 -9.84
C ASP A 113 4.17 -3.84 -10.30
N ASP A 114 4.98 -4.14 -11.31
CA ASP A 114 5.13 -5.50 -11.85
C ASP A 114 5.93 -6.40 -10.90
N LEU A 115 6.92 -5.88 -10.17
CA LEU A 115 7.72 -6.63 -9.21
C LEU A 115 6.85 -7.23 -8.10
N THR A 116 5.88 -6.46 -7.61
CA THR A 116 4.91 -6.94 -6.64
C THR A 116 4.08 -8.09 -7.22
N ARG A 117 3.60 -7.98 -8.47
CA ARG A 117 2.78 -9.01 -9.13
C ARG A 117 3.58 -10.30 -9.37
N GLU A 118 4.80 -10.16 -9.88
CA GLU A 118 5.71 -11.27 -10.16
C GLU A 118 6.11 -11.97 -8.85
N GLY A 119 6.52 -11.20 -7.83
CA GLY A 119 6.88 -11.75 -6.52
C GLY A 119 5.74 -12.52 -5.86
N PHE A 120 4.49 -12.06 -5.98
CA PHE A 120 3.31 -12.79 -5.49
C PHE A 120 3.13 -14.14 -6.19
N LYS A 121 3.39 -14.19 -7.50
CA LYS A 121 3.29 -15.42 -8.29
C LYS A 121 4.42 -16.38 -7.98
N GLU A 122 5.66 -15.90 -7.97
CA GLU A 122 6.87 -16.71 -7.72
C GLU A 122 6.87 -17.36 -6.35
N ASN A 123 6.42 -16.62 -5.33
CA ASN A 123 6.37 -17.10 -3.94
C ASN A 123 5.03 -17.75 -3.57
N ASP A 124 4.13 -17.90 -4.54
CA ASP A 124 2.79 -18.47 -4.37
C ASP A 124 2.06 -17.89 -3.14
N LEU A 125 2.11 -16.56 -2.99
CA LEU A 125 1.66 -15.90 -1.76
C LEU A 125 0.17 -16.12 -1.48
N TRP A 126 -0.63 -16.28 -2.53
CA TRP A 126 -2.06 -16.55 -2.41
C TRP A 126 -2.38 -17.88 -1.73
N ASN A 127 -1.55 -18.90 -1.93
CA ASN A 127 -1.75 -20.23 -1.35
C ASN A 127 -0.88 -20.49 -0.11
N THR A 128 0.10 -19.63 0.16
CA THR A 128 1.00 -19.75 1.31
C THR A 128 0.62 -18.78 2.44
N VAL A 129 1.07 -17.53 2.37
CA VAL A 129 0.89 -16.49 3.40
C VAL A 129 -0.57 -16.04 3.48
N LEU A 130 -1.23 -15.90 2.33
CA LEU A 130 -2.56 -15.28 2.19
C LEU A 130 -3.68 -16.30 1.95
N LYS A 131 -3.45 -17.59 2.21
CA LYS A 131 -4.44 -18.66 1.95
C LYS A 131 -5.80 -18.44 2.62
N ASP A 132 -5.81 -17.81 3.78
CA ASP A 132 -7.01 -17.54 4.58
C ASP A 132 -7.57 -16.12 4.35
N TYR A 133 -7.00 -15.42 3.37
CA TYR A 133 -7.37 -14.06 3.00
C TYR A 133 -8.16 -14.00 1.69
N GLN A 134 -8.90 -12.92 1.55
CA GLN A 134 -9.50 -12.49 0.28
C GLN A 134 -8.98 -11.09 -0.04
N ALA A 135 -8.80 -10.82 -1.33
CA ALA A 135 -8.37 -9.53 -1.82
C ALA A 135 -9.54 -8.75 -2.44
N GLY A 136 -9.44 -7.44 -2.34
CA GLY A 136 -10.31 -6.50 -3.04
C GLY A 136 -9.73 -5.12 -2.97
N TRP A 137 -10.41 -4.16 -3.59
CA TRP A 137 -9.91 -2.80 -3.73
C TRP A 137 -11.05 -1.81 -3.57
N VAL A 138 -10.71 -0.59 -3.16
CA VAL A 138 -11.71 0.47 -2.99
C VAL A 138 -11.77 1.32 -4.24
N GLN A 139 -12.88 1.27 -4.96
CA GLN A 139 -13.17 2.22 -6.01
C GLN A 139 -13.88 3.43 -5.42
N CYS A 140 -13.35 4.62 -5.69
CA CYS A 140 -14.08 5.87 -5.49
C CYS A 140 -14.83 6.23 -6.78
N GLU A 141 -16.12 6.56 -6.66
CA GLU A 141 -16.97 6.99 -7.77
C GLU A 141 -16.37 8.16 -8.59
N HIS A 142 -15.58 8.98 -7.93
CA HIS A 142 -14.84 10.10 -8.51
C HIS A 142 -13.87 9.72 -9.66
N GLU A 143 -13.26 8.53 -9.69
CA GLU A 143 -12.37 8.14 -10.79
C GLU A 143 -13.10 7.99 -12.12
N ARG A 144 -14.33 7.47 -12.06
CA ARG A 144 -15.19 7.26 -13.22
C ARG A 144 -15.57 8.60 -13.84
N ILE A 145 -15.90 9.58 -13.00
CA ILE A 145 -16.32 10.92 -13.40
C ILE A 145 -15.13 11.78 -13.80
N LYS A 146 -13.97 11.67 -13.14
CA LYS A 146 -12.73 12.30 -13.61
C LYS A 146 -12.36 11.88 -15.03
N LYS A 147 -12.49 10.59 -15.38
CA LYS A 147 -12.25 10.14 -16.77
C LYS A 147 -13.25 10.75 -17.76
N THR A 148 -14.50 10.96 -17.35
CA THR A 148 -15.54 11.61 -18.18
C THR A 148 -15.34 13.13 -18.28
N PHE A 149 -15.06 13.82 -17.17
CA PHE A 149 -14.87 15.27 -17.10
C PHE A 149 -13.50 15.72 -17.59
N ALA A 150 -12.43 14.94 -17.41
CA ALA A 150 -11.09 15.27 -17.93
C ALA A 150 -11.03 15.19 -19.46
N LYS A 151 -11.96 14.48 -20.11
CA LYS A 151 -12.15 14.56 -21.57
C LYS A 151 -12.77 15.89 -22.01
N ILE A 152 -13.52 16.55 -21.14
CA ILE A 152 -14.27 17.78 -21.44
C ILE A 152 -13.51 19.04 -20.97
N LEU A 153 -12.74 18.94 -19.89
CA LEU A 153 -12.13 20.09 -19.22
C LEU A 153 -10.61 20.12 -19.45
N VAL A 154 -10.18 20.96 -20.39
CA VAL A 154 -8.78 21.13 -20.82
C VAL A 154 -7.92 21.90 -19.78
N LEU A 155 -8.54 22.68 -18.90
CA LEU A 155 -7.82 23.61 -18.01
C LEU A 155 -7.67 23.09 -16.57
N ARG A 156 -6.42 22.85 -16.14
CA ARG A 156 -6.03 22.39 -14.79
C ARG A 156 -6.49 23.35 -13.67
N SER A 157 -6.65 24.63 -13.96
CA SER A 157 -6.98 25.70 -12.99
C SER A 157 -8.39 25.63 -12.41
N LEU A 158 -9.35 25.00 -13.10
CA LEU A 158 -10.75 24.94 -12.66
C LEU A 158 -11.09 23.67 -11.84
N ARG A 159 -10.11 22.79 -11.59
CA ARG A 159 -10.33 21.52 -10.89
C ARG A 159 -10.86 21.69 -9.47
N GLY A 160 -10.43 22.72 -8.75
CA GLY A 160 -10.89 22.99 -7.38
C GLY A 160 -12.36 23.43 -7.31
N VAL A 161 -12.77 24.28 -8.25
CA VAL A 161 -14.15 24.77 -8.38
C VAL A 161 -15.07 23.63 -8.83
N ALA A 162 -14.65 22.85 -9.82
CA ALA A 162 -15.39 21.68 -10.28
C ALA A 162 -15.61 20.64 -9.15
N ARG A 163 -14.61 20.44 -8.29
CA ARG A 163 -14.70 19.55 -7.13
C ARG A 163 -15.75 20.02 -6.11
N SER A 164 -15.80 21.33 -5.86
CA SER A 164 -16.75 21.92 -4.91
C SER A 164 -18.18 21.93 -5.46
N ALA A 165 -18.34 22.30 -6.74
CA ALA A 165 -19.62 22.23 -7.44
C ALA A 165 -20.16 20.79 -7.51
N TYR A 166 -19.28 19.79 -7.70
CA TYR A 166 -19.67 18.39 -7.68
C TYR A 166 -20.26 17.95 -6.34
N LYS A 167 -19.58 18.26 -5.22
CA LYS A 167 -20.11 17.93 -3.88
C LYS A 167 -21.48 18.54 -3.65
N LEU A 168 -21.71 19.73 -4.18
CA LEU A 168 -22.99 20.43 -4.09
C LEU A 168 -24.09 19.75 -4.93
N LEU A 169 -23.76 19.30 -6.14
CA LEU A 169 -24.72 18.73 -7.09
C LEU A 169 -25.01 17.23 -6.88
N PHE A 170 -24.04 16.46 -6.41
CA PHE A 170 -24.10 14.99 -6.40
C PHE A 170 -23.89 14.36 -5.01
N GLY A 171 -23.72 15.18 -3.96
CA GLY A 171 -23.62 14.69 -2.57
C GLY A 171 -22.25 14.10 -2.19
N GLU A 172 -22.25 13.28 -1.13
CA GLU A 172 -21.04 12.62 -0.65
C GLU A 172 -20.54 11.54 -1.61
N TYR A 173 -19.23 11.30 -1.58
CA TYR A 173 -18.60 10.32 -2.46
C TYR A 173 -18.90 8.89 -1.98
N ASN A 174 -19.56 8.10 -2.81
CA ASN A 174 -19.66 6.67 -2.54
C ASN A 174 -18.32 5.99 -2.81
N ARG A 175 -17.95 5.10 -1.88
CA ARG A 175 -16.78 4.23 -1.98
C ARG A 175 -17.26 2.80 -1.96
N TYR A 176 -16.83 2.04 -2.95
CA TYR A 176 -17.28 0.66 -3.14
C TYR A 176 -16.09 -0.27 -3.04
N TYR A 177 -16.24 -1.33 -2.25
CA TYR A 177 -15.27 -2.42 -2.25
C TYR A 177 -15.58 -3.35 -3.42
N LYS A 178 -14.61 -3.52 -4.31
CA LYS A 178 -14.75 -4.33 -5.53
C LYS A 178 -13.86 -5.56 -5.49
N GLU A 179 -14.26 -6.54 -6.28
CA GLU A 179 -13.51 -7.78 -6.46
C GLU A 179 -12.13 -7.49 -7.07
N PHE A 180 -11.14 -8.18 -6.55
CA PHE A 180 -9.80 -8.18 -7.08
C PHE A 180 -9.71 -9.03 -8.35
N THR A 181 -8.92 -8.56 -9.31
CA THR A 181 -8.59 -9.25 -10.56
C THR A 181 -7.09 -9.08 -10.75
N PRO A 182 -6.26 -10.15 -10.64
CA PRO A 182 -4.80 -10.06 -10.59
C PRO A 182 -4.14 -9.28 -11.73
N GLU A 183 -4.73 -9.35 -12.92
CA GLU A 183 -4.23 -8.80 -14.18
C GLU A 183 -4.36 -7.27 -14.26
N LYS A 184 -5.05 -6.65 -13.30
CA LYS A 184 -5.25 -5.19 -13.24
C LYS A 184 -4.36 -4.58 -12.18
N SER A 185 -3.89 -3.37 -12.48
CA SER A 185 -3.21 -2.49 -11.54
C SER A 185 -4.23 -1.79 -10.64
N TYR A 186 -3.96 -1.77 -9.33
CA TYR A 186 -4.75 -1.06 -8.34
C TYR A 186 -3.82 -0.18 -7.51
N PRO A 187 -4.21 1.08 -7.20
CA PRO A 187 -3.42 1.92 -6.30
C PRO A 187 -3.20 1.25 -4.94
N GLN A 188 -4.21 0.52 -4.45
CA GLN A 188 -4.11 -0.20 -3.20
C GLN A 188 -5.08 -1.38 -3.17
N LEU A 189 -4.57 -2.53 -2.76
CA LEU A 189 -5.36 -3.68 -2.37
C LEU A 189 -5.60 -3.68 -0.87
N ILE A 190 -6.76 -4.21 -0.50
CA ILE A 190 -7.16 -4.48 0.87
C ILE A 190 -7.37 -6.00 0.97
N LEU A 191 -6.50 -6.64 1.73
CA LEU A 191 -6.56 -8.04 2.08
C LEU A 191 -7.29 -8.18 3.41
N THR A 192 -8.34 -9.00 3.43
CA THR A 192 -9.12 -9.26 4.65
C THR A 192 -9.16 -10.76 4.92
N PRO A 193 -9.13 -11.19 6.19
CA PRO A 193 -9.40 -12.58 6.52
C PRO A 193 -10.78 -13.00 5.97
N LYS A 194 -10.90 -14.21 5.42
CA LYS A 194 -12.16 -14.73 4.84
C LYS A 194 -13.33 -14.76 5.82
N ASN A 195 -13.04 -14.76 7.11
CA ASN A 195 -13.98 -14.83 8.22
C ASN A 195 -14.35 -13.43 8.75
N HIS A 196 -13.73 -12.36 8.22
CA HIS A 196 -13.87 -11.02 8.76
C HIS A 196 -15.28 -10.44 8.48
N PRO A 197 -15.92 -9.74 9.45
CA PRO A 197 -17.27 -9.17 9.27
C PRO A 197 -17.43 -8.25 8.07
N LEU A 198 -16.36 -7.55 7.67
CA LEU A 198 -16.36 -6.70 6.48
C LEU A 198 -16.78 -7.46 5.21
N ARG A 199 -16.51 -8.77 5.13
CA ARG A 199 -16.94 -9.61 4.00
C ARG A 199 -18.46 -9.57 3.78
N LYS A 200 -19.25 -9.61 4.85
CA LYS A 200 -20.71 -9.56 4.78
C LYS A 200 -21.18 -8.18 4.27
N LYS A 201 -20.57 -7.10 4.75
CA LYS A 201 -20.83 -5.73 4.27
C LYS A 201 -20.45 -5.56 2.79
N ILE A 202 -19.33 -6.14 2.36
CA ILE A 202 -18.89 -6.09 0.96
C ILE A 202 -19.91 -6.78 0.04
N GLN A 203 -20.40 -7.96 0.43
CA GLN A 203 -21.42 -8.68 -0.34
C GLN A 203 -22.76 -7.90 -0.39
N SER A 204 -23.16 -7.24 0.69
CA SER A 204 -24.38 -6.42 0.68
C SER A 204 -24.25 -5.22 -0.26
N TYR A 205 -23.07 -4.58 -0.35
CA TYR A 205 -22.84 -3.52 -1.33
C TYR A 205 -22.91 -4.03 -2.78
N ARG A 206 -22.46 -5.26 -3.06
CA ARG A 206 -22.60 -5.86 -4.41
C ARG A 206 -24.06 -6.00 -4.84
N ALA A 207 -24.94 -6.41 -3.92
CA ALA A 207 -26.37 -6.58 -4.20
C ALA A 207 -27.10 -5.24 -4.45
N GLN A 208 -26.54 -4.11 -4.02
CA GLN A 208 -27.14 -2.79 -4.23
C GLN A 208 -26.72 -2.12 -5.55
N ILE A 209 -25.69 -2.65 -6.22
CA ILE A 209 -25.09 -2.05 -7.43
C ILE A 209 -25.45 -2.82 -8.71
N LEU A 210 -25.96 -4.05 -8.58
CA LEU A 210 -26.53 -4.86 -9.66
C LEU A 210 -28.03 -4.58 -9.77
#